data_AF-A0A971Y8X0-F1
#
_entry.id   AF-A0A971Y8X0-F1
#
_cell.length_a   1.000
_cell.length_b   1.000
_cell.length_c   1.000
_cell.angle_alpha   90.00
_cell.angle_beta   90.00
_cell.angle_gamma   90.00
#
_symmetry.space_group_name_H-M   'P 1'
#
loop_
_entity.id
_entity.type
_entity.pdbx_description
1 polymer ?
#
loop_
_entity_poly.entity_id
_entity_poly.type
_entity_poly.pdbx_seq_one_letter_code
_entity_poly.pdbx_strand_id
1 'polypeptide(L)'
;MKKTAGKVLKGKEQRRRGKTNLMGPIAGLFLLLTGLLLLVIKAVSLEYIDEMGILREKFFLLPIAYLFILSGVVVLFVFGGKCLAHKFSNKSKQ
;
A
#
# COMPACT_ATOMS: atom_id res chain seq x y z
N MET A 1 7.26 -45.40 10.40
CA MET A 1 7.71 -44.06 10.87
C MET A 1 7.91 -43.00 9.77
N LYS A 2 8.24 -43.35 8.50
CA LYS A 2 8.49 -42.36 7.42
C LYS A 2 7.30 -41.43 7.06
N LYS A 3 6.06 -41.91 7.22
CA LYS A 3 4.83 -41.17 6.85
C LYS A 3 4.60 -39.91 7.71
N THR A 4 5.01 -39.94 8.97
CA THR A 4 4.82 -38.83 9.91
C THR A 4 5.79 -37.69 9.62
N ALA A 5 7.06 -38.01 9.33
CA ALA A 5 8.07 -37.03 8.96
C ALA A 5 7.70 -36.23 7.70
N GLY A 6 7.17 -36.91 6.67
CA GLY A 6 6.74 -36.25 5.43
C GLY A 6 5.58 -35.27 5.62
N LYS A 7 4.63 -35.56 6.52
CA LYS A 7 3.53 -34.64 6.86
C LYS A 7 4.03 -33.41 7.62
N VAL A 8 4.97 -33.62 8.56
CA VAL A 8 5.57 -32.52 9.34
C VAL A 8 6.40 -31.60 8.44
N LEU A 9 7.14 -32.16 7.48
CA LEU A 9 7.91 -31.40 6.49
C LEU A 9 6.99 -30.59 5.56
N LYS A 10 5.93 -31.20 5.02
CA LYS A 10 4.92 -30.50 4.21
C LYS A 10 4.23 -29.37 4.98
N GLY A 11 3.91 -29.58 6.26
CA GLY A 11 3.30 -28.56 7.12
C GLY A 11 4.23 -27.37 7.37
N LYS A 12 5.52 -27.61 7.58
CA LYS A 12 6.52 -26.55 7.76
C LYS A 12 6.74 -25.73 6.49
N GLU A 13 6.72 -26.37 5.32
CA GLU A 13 6.86 -25.71 4.02
C GLU A 13 5.64 -24.82 3.68
N GLN A 14 4.43 -25.27 3.99
CA GLN A 14 3.23 -24.44 3.85
C GLN A 14 3.21 -23.25 4.83
N ARG A 15 3.69 -23.42 6.07
CA ARG A 15 3.81 -22.31 7.04
C ARG A 15 4.85 -21.27 6.62
N ARG A 16 5.94 -21.68 5.96
CA ARG A 16 6.97 -20.78 5.43
C ARG A 16 6.46 -20.00 4.22
N ARG A 17 5.61 -20.61 3.39
CA ARG A 17 5.01 -19.98 2.20
C ARG A 17 3.83 -19.04 2.52
N GLY A 18 3.13 -19.29 3.63
CA GLY A 18 2.06 -18.43 4.15
C GLY A 18 2.54 -17.17 4.90
N LYS A 19 3.85 -16.98 5.09
CA LYS A 19 4.42 -15.74 5.62
C LYS A 19 4.50 -14.71 4.49
N THR A 20 3.34 -14.30 3.97
CA THR A 20 3.26 -13.16 3.05
C THR A 20 3.81 -11.95 3.78
N ASN A 21 4.83 -11.29 3.23
CA ASN A 21 5.41 -10.09 3.83
C ASN A 21 4.31 -9.02 4.00
N LEU A 22 3.84 -8.83 5.24
CA LEU A 22 2.89 -7.78 5.62
C LEU A 22 3.47 -6.38 5.38
N MET A 23 4.79 -6.28 5.24
CA MET A 23 5.51 -5.04 4.96
C MET A 23 4.99 -4.30 3.71
N GLY A 24 4.62 -5.04 2.65
CA GLY A 24 4.14 -4.46 1.39
C GLY A 24 2.84 -3.67 1.54
N PRO A 25 1.74 -4.29 2.03
CA PRO A 25 0.49 -3.56 2.25
C PRO A 25 0.61 -2.47 3.33
N ILE A 26 1.44 -2.66 4.36
CA ILE A 26 1.70 -1.62 5.37
C ILE A 26 2.38 -0.40 4.72
N ALA A 27 3.40 -0.61 3.89
CA ALA A 27 4.05 0.48 3.16
C ALA A 27 3.08 1.19 2.20
N GLY A 28 2.25 0.45 1.47
CA GLY A 28 1.24 1.02 0.58
C GLY A 28 0.21 1.90 1.31
N LEU A 29 -0.26 1.45 2.48
CA LEU A 29 -1.16 2.24 3.33
C LEU A 29 -0.48 3.50 3.86
N PHE A 30 0.78 3.39 4.28
CA PHE A 30 1.56 4.54 4.73
C PHE A 30 1.69 5.60 3.62
N LEU A 31 2.02 5.19 2.39
CA LEU A 31 2.09 6.10 1.24
C LEU A 31 0.75 6.81 0.96
N LEU A 32 -0.37 6.08 1.05
CA LEU A 32 -1.70 6.67 0.89
C LEU A 32 -2.01 7.71 1.96
N LEU A 33 -1.73 7.39 3.22
CA LEU A 33 -1.96 8.30 4.35
C LEU A 33 -1.11 9.57 4.20
N THR A 34 0.16 9.43 3.82
CA THR A 34 1.04 10.57 3.54
C THR A 34 0.48 11.43 2.41
N GLY A 35 0.10 10.83 1.27
CA GLY A 35 -0.47 11.59 0.14
C GLY A 35 -1.77 12.33 0.50
N LEU A 36 -2.64 11.69 1.28
CA LEU A 36 -3.88 12.33 1.76
C LEU A 36 -3.58 13.49 2.72
N LEU A 37 -2.59 13.33 3.61
CA LEU A 37 -2.15 14.38 4.52
C LEU A 37 -1.64 15.60 3.74
N LEU A 38 -0.90 15.39 2.65
CA LEU A 38 -0.43 16.48 1.78
C LEU A 38 -1.60 17.24 1.12
N LEU A 39 -2.68 16.56 0.75
CA LEU A 39 -3.89 17.22 0.24
C LEU A 39 -4.58 18.05 1.33
N VAL A 40 -4.69 17.53 2.55
CA VAL A 40 -5.24 18.27 3.69
C VAL A 40 -4.40 19.52 3.98
N ILE A 41 -3.06 19.40 3.97
CA ILE A 41 -2.16 20.53 4.14
C ILE A 41 -2.38 21.57 3.04
N LYS A 42 -2.57 21.16 1.78
CA LYS A 42 -2.90 22.10 0.69
C LYS A 42 -4.26 22.75 0.89
N ALA A 43 -5.28 22.01 1.34
CA ALA A 43 -6.63 22.53 1.59
C ALA A 43 -6.69 23.54 2.75
N VAL A 44 -5.86 23.34 3.79
CA VAL A 44 -5.79 24.23 4.95
C VAL A 44 -4.82 25.40 4.72
N SER A 45 -3.89 25.28 3.77
CA SER A 45 -2.96 26.36 3.43
C SER A 45 -3.73 27.50 2.75
N LEU A 46 -4.13 28.49 3.55
CA LEU A 46 -4.70 29.75 3.10
C LEU A 46 -3.80 30.40 2.05
N GLU A 47 -4.40 30.86 0.98
CA GLU A 47 -3.73 31.59 -0.09
C GLU A 47 -3.21 32.90 0.46
N TYR A 48 -1.89 33.08 0.48
CA TYR A 48 -1.28 34.33 0.90
C TYR A 48 -1.07 35.20 -0.34
N ILE A 49 -1.66 36.39 -0.32
CA ILE A 49 -1.39 37.44 -1.30
C ILE A 49 -0.07 38.09 -0.88
N ASP A 50 0.94 38.00 -1.73
CA ASP A 50 2.24 38.64 -1.51
C ASP A 50 2.07 40.17 -1.54
N GLU A 51 3.02 40.93 -0.98
CA GLU A 51 2.94 42.41 -0.94
C GLU A 51 2.83 43.06 -2.33
N MET A 52 3.17 42.32 -3.39
CA MET A 52 3.03 42.72 -4.79
C MET A 52 1.70 42.32 -5.45
N GLY A 53 0.73 41.79 -4.70
CA GLY A 53 -0.55 41.33 -5.23
C GLY A 53 -0.50 39.99 -5.98
N ILE A 54 0.61 39.25 -5.88
CA ILE A 54 0.78 37.94 -6.52
C ILE A 54 0.28 36.84 -5.57
N LEU A 55 -0.61 36.00 -6.08
CA LEU A 55 -1.13 34.84 -5.36
C LEU A 55 -0.07 33.74 -5.31
N ARG A 56 0.54 33.52 -4.14
CA ARG A 56 1.62 32.52 -3.98
C ARG A 56 1.05 31.22 -3.40
N GLU A 57 0.43 30.43 -4.27
CA GLU A 57 -0.11 29.13 -3.89
C GLU A 57 0.94 28.01 -3.87
N LYS A 58 0.80 27.07 -2.93
CA LYS A 58 1.60 25.84 -2.91
C LYS A 58 1.13 24.83 -3.96
N PHE A 59 1.18 25.21 -5.23
CA PHE A 59 0.79 24.33 -6.35
C PHE A 59 1.61 23.05 -6.41
N PHE A 60 2.87 23.09 -5.97
CA PHE A 60 3.75 21.93 -5.93
C PHE A 60 3.26 20.81 -4.99
N LEU A 61 2.40 21.10 -4.01
CA LEU A 61 1.85 20.07 -3.11
C LEU A 61 0.88 19.13 -3.84
N LEU A 62 0.13 19.62 -4.84
CA LEU A 62 -0.83 18.79 -5.59
C LEU A 62 -0.14 17.64 -6.35
N PRO A 63 0.82 17.89 -7.27
CA PRO A 63 1.45 16.81 -8.03
C PRO A 63 2.20 15.84 -7.11
N ILE A 64 2.83 16.31 -6.03
CA ILE A 64 3.50 15.45 -5.06
C ILE A 64 2.50 14.56 -4.32
N ALA A 65 1.36 15.12 -3.87
CA ALA A 65 0.30 14.35 -3.23
C ALA A 65 -0.26 13.26 -4.16
N TYR A 66 -0.53 13.59 -5.42
CA TYR A 66 -0.98 12.64 -6.42
C TYR A 66 0.03 11.52 -6.68
N LEU A 67 1.32 11.83 -6.74
CA LEU A 67 2.37 10.81 -6.89
C LEU A 67 2.40 9.83 -5.72
N PHE A 68 2.28 10.33 -4.49
CA PHE A 68 2.23 9.48 -3.29
C PHE A 68 0.99 8.58 -3.28
N ILE A 69 -0.19 9.15 -3.60
CA ILE A 69 -1.42 8.38 -3.66
C ILE A 69 -1.33 7.29 -4.75
N LEU A 70 -0.91 7.66 -5.96
CA LEU A 70 -0.80 6.72 -7.08
C LEU A 70 0.17 5.58 -6.75
N SER A 71 1.34 5.90 -6.19
CA SER A 71 2.32 4.90 -5.76
C SER A 71 1.73 3.96 -4.68
N GLY A 72 1.04 4.51 -3.68
CA GLY A 72 0.36 3.73 -2.64
C GLY A 72 -0.72 2.78 -3.21
N VAL A 73 -1.53 3.27 -4.16
CA VAL A 73 -2.54 2.45 -4.87
C VAL A 73 -1.88 1.32 -5.64
N VAL A 74 -0.80 1.60 -6.39
CA VAL A 74 -0.09 0.57 -7.17
C VAL A 74 0.47 -0.53 -6.26
N VAL A 75 1.08 -0.15 -5.14
CA VAL A 75 1.59 -1.11 -4.15
C VAL A 75 0.46 -1.98 -3.60
N LEU A 76 -0.66 -1.36 -3.19
CA LEU A 76 -1.82 -2.11 -2.71
C LEU A 76 -2.45 -2.99 -3.79
N PHE A 77 -2.47 -2.55 -5.05
CA PHE A 77 -2.99 -3.34 -6.16
C PHE A 77 -2.14 -4.58 -6.42
N VAL A 78 -0.81 -4.45 -6.41
CA VAL A 78 0.11 -5.57 -6.63
C VAL A 78 0.06 -6.58 -5.48
N PHE A 79 0.08 -6.11 -4.23
CA PHE A 79 0.03 -6.99 -3.05
C PHE A 79 -1.37 -7.54 -2.78
N GLY A 80 -2.39 -6.70 -2.91
CA GLY A 80 -3.80 -7.08 -2.80
C GLY A 80 -4.21 -8.08 -3.87
N GLY A 81 -3.82 -7.86 -5.13
CA GLY A 81 -4.05 -8.79 -6.23
C GLY A 81 -3.41 -10.16 -5.99
N LYS A 82 -2.17 -10.19 -5.48
CA LYS A 82 -1.50 -11.45 -5.09
C LYS A 82 -2.27 -12.19 -3.98
N CYS A 83 -2.72 -11.48 -2.96
CA CYS A 83 -3.49 -12.06 -1.86
C CYS A 83 -4.86 -12.57 -2.34
N LEU A 84 -5.54 -11.80 -3.20
CA LEU A 84 -6.83 -12.15 -3.76
C LEU A 84 -6.74 -13.38 -4.67
N ALA A 85 -5.75 -13.42 -5.57
CA ALA A 85 -5.51 -14.57 -6.45
C ALA A 85 -5.20 -15.85 -5.65
N HIS A 86 -4.40 -15.74 -4.58
CA HIS A 86 -4.14 -16.87 -3.68
C HIS A 86 -5.44 -17.35 -3.00
N LYS A 87 -6.27 -16.41 -2.52
CA LYS A 87 -7.55 -16.72 -1.87
C LYS A 87 -8.54 -17.40 -2.84
N PHE A 88 -8.62 -16.95 -4.09
CA PHE A 88 -9.45 -17.57 -5.12
C PHE A 88 -8.95 -18.96 -5.52
N SER A 89 -7.63 -19.13 -5.69
CA SER A 89 -7.06 -20.44 -6.02
C SER A 89 -7.31 -21.48 -4.91
N ASN A 90 -7.21 -21.07 -3.64
CA ASN A 90 -7.46 -21.96 -2.51
C ASN A 90 -8.94 -22.35 -2.35
N LYS A 91 -9.86 -21.48 -2.80
CA LYS A 91 -11.31 -21.75 -2.77
C LYS A 91 -11.74 -22.87 -3.72
N SER A 92 -10.97 -23.13 -4.79
CA SER A 92 -11.27 -24.21 -5.75
C SER A 92 -10.81 -25.61 -5.31
N LYS A 93 -10.07 -25.70 -4.19
CA LYS A 93 -9.55 -26.96 -3.63
C LYS A 93 -10.26 -27.42 -2.34
N GLN A 94 -11.29 -26.70 -1.91
CA GLN A 94 -12.27 -27.19 -0.93
C GLN A 94 -13.47 -27.77 -1.67
#